data_AF-A0A8J9V394-F1
#
_entry.id   AF-A0A8J9V394-F1
#
_cell.length_a   1.000
_cell.length_b   1.000
_cell.length_c   1.000
_cell.angle_alpha   90.00
_cell.angle_beta   90.00
_cell.angle_gamma   90.00
#
_symmetry.space_group_name_H-M   'P 1'
#
loop_
_entity.id
_entity.type
_entity.pdbx_description
1 polymer ?
#
loop_
_entity_poly.entity_id
_entity_poly.type
_entity_poly.pdbx_seq_one_letter_code
_entity_poly.pdbx_strand_id
1 'polypeptide(L)'
;MTFTKMRVLMCLLAILPVCHGAVRDTYRRSKTSYNTNSMLRYKRNAPCRYWQEEFRCNDGTCITAHRKCDGVIDCPDASDETYYLCRDVRCPDYYFRCTYGACVEKTALCNGISECADNSDELHVKCRNVTNIIGSQFKCDDGNLIELYLQCDGIFHCGDGSDETSITCSGVTCPANFFQCAYGACVDSQAQCNNTIECADGSDESNILCNRRDQKRISIKSSTITPIQRQNTNLCVLPPHPKNGMFIENGVSSIYRPGTIVKDFYLNVTCQPGYKVVGGNFIICLDGFSSPNRLPTCAQCGTLTPRAEPLVVGGKISERGEIPWHVGIYKKTISGKYQLICGGSLISRNIIVSAAHCFWLEGYGMLPEEEFAVAVGKLYREWNHPRDELYVQKSDVKKIILARRFHGIELNYQNDLAVIIVKDPFDYKPYIRPLCLDFTVPFYENQRRHGDLGIVAGFGLTKDHKGSESPILKVVDMPYVPFEECLDKTPIENAEYITNDKFCAGFGNGTSVCKGDSGGGWAYGIVIDGTLRYFLGGVVSTSPFSYDGSQCNIYALTSFTDVFYHSPLIRRYWMP
;
A
#
# COMPACT_ATOMS: atom_id res chain seq x y z
N MET A 1 -49.81 -32.67 43.77
CA MET A 1 -50.21 -31.74 44.85
C MET A 1 -49.04 -31.56 45.81
N THR A 2 -48.95 -30.43 46.53
CA THR A 2 -48.17 -30.16 47.76
C THR A 2 -46.75 -30.76 47.93
N PHE A 3 -45.62 -30.03 47.99
CA PHE A 3 -45.16 -28.87 48.81
C PHE A 3 -44.17 -29.22 49.96
N THR A 4 -43.01 -28.55 49.91
CA THR A 4 -42.18 -27.99 51.02
C THR A 4 -41.21 -28.79 51.93
N LYS A 5 -39.99 -28.19 52.01
CA LYS A 5 -39.12 -27.88 53.19
C LYS A 5 -38.29 -29.01 53.86
N MET A 6 -37.26 -28.71 54.69
CA MET A 6 -36.19 -27.65 54.74
C MET A 6 -35.33 -27.83 56.02
N ARG A 7 -34.07 -27.33 56.04
CA ARG A 7 -33.13 -27.21 57.19
C ARG A 7 -32.49 -28.54 57.66
N VAL A 8 -31.18 -28.69 57.86
CA VAL A 8 -30.06 -27.90 58.49
C VAL A 8 -29.84 -28.25 59.97
N LEU A 9 -28.64 -28.79 60.27
CA LEU A 9 -27.91 -28.61 61.53
C LEU A 9 -26.38 -28.78 61.31
N MET A 10 -25.55 -28.49 62.31
CA MET A 10 -24.10 -28.26 62.18
C MET A 10 -23.29 -28.83 63.38
N CYS A 11 -21.96 -28.88 63.23
CA CYS A 11 -20.90 -29.00 64.26
C CYS A 11 -20.62 -30.38 64.86
N LEU A 12 -19.33 -30.77 64.84
CA LEU A 12 -18.48 -30.84 66.05
C LEU A 12 -16.98 -30.83 65.69
N LEU A 13 -16.11 -30.60 66.68
CA LEU A 13 -14.66 -30.35 66.55
C LEU A 13 -13.82 -31.48 67.19
N ALA A 14 -12.59 -31.67 66.70
CA ALA A 14 -11.51 -32.45 67.35
C ALA A 14 -10.13 -31.83 67.01
N ILE A 15 -9.11 -32.05 67.85
CA ILE A 15 -7.98 -31.11 68.06
C ILE A 15 -6.64 -31.84 68.44
N LEU A 16 -5.47 -31.24 68.13
CA LEU A 16 -4.05 -31.59 68.53
C LEU A 16 -3.34 -32.77 67.75
N PRO A 17 -1.99 -33.01 67.84
CA PRO A 17 -0.94 -32.19 67.16
C PRO A 17 0.35 -32.95 66.65
N VAL A 18 1.37 -32.18 66.16
CA VAL A 18 2.82 -32.51 65.86
C VAL A 18 3.12 -33.65 64.84
N CYS A 19 4.10 -33.60 63.92
CA CYS A 19 5.53 -33.27 64.09
C CYS A 19 6.31 -33.14 62.73
N HIS A 20 7.56 -32.65 62.80
CA HIS A 20 8.67 -32.57 61.82
C HIS A 20 8.55 -33.20 60.40
N GLY A 21 9.06 -32.49 59.38
CA GLY A 21 9.10 -32.94 57.98
C GLY A 21 10.50 -33.29 57.45
N ALA A 22 10.52 -33.88 56.24
CA ALA A 22 11.69 -34.12 55.41
C ALA A 22 11.31 -34.01 53.91
N VAL A 23 12.26 -33.66 53.04
CA VAL A 23 12.00 -33.35 51.62
C VAL A 23 12.33 -34.54 50.71
N ARG A 24 11.40 -34.89 49.80
CA ARG A 24 11.70 -35.43 48.45
C ARG A 24 10.49 -35.32 47.52
N ASP A 25 10.76 -35.11 46.23
CA ASP A 25 9.75 -34.84 45.20
C ASP A 25 8.86 -36.03 44.83
N THR A 26 7.57 -35.77 44.59
CA THR A 26 6.92 -36.13 43.30
C THR A 26 5.55 -35.47 43.08
N TYR A 27 5.55 -34.41 42.27
CA TYR A 27 4.53 -34.07 41.26
C TYR A 27 3.02 -34.25 41.59
N ARG A 28 2.35 -33.18 42.03
CA ARG A 28 1.07 -32.75 41.43
C ARG A 28 0.89 -31.24 41.49
N ARG A 29 0.57 -30.61 40.36
CA ARG A 29 0.50 -29.14 40.21
C ARG A 29 -0.87 -28.58 40.56
N SER A 30 -0.87 -27.52 41.38
CA SER A 30 -1.86 -26.45 41.32
C SER A 30 -1.11 -25.10 41.22
N LYS A 31 -1.01 -24.53 40.01
CA LYS A 31 -0.41 -23.20 39.80
C LYS A 31 -1.47 -22.12 40.00
N THR A 32 -1.41 -21.40 41.12
CA THR A 32 -1.83 -19.99 41.13
C THR A 32 -0.80 -19.19 40.32
N SER A 33 -1.13 -18.83 39.08
CA SER A 33 -0.25 -17.99 38.28
C SER A 33 -0.43 -16.53 38.68
N TYR A 34 0.66 -15.89 39.11
CA TYR A 34 0.70 -14.43 39.19
C TYR A 34 0.53 -13.84 37.79
N ASN A 35 -0.19 -12.71 37.69
CA ASN A 35 -0.60 -12.12 36.43
C ASN A 35 0.53 -11.26 35.83
N THR A 36 1.08 -11.66 34.69
CA THR A 36 2.17 -10.96 34.00
C THR A 36 1.73 -9.72 33.22
N ASN A 37 0.44 -9.59 32.88
CA ASN A 37 -0.06 -8.47 32.06
C ASN A 37 -0.10 -7.12 32.80
N SER A 38 -0.13 -7.10 34.13
CA SER A 38 -0.09 -5.85 34.92
C SER A 38 1.27 -5.15 34.81
N MET A 39 2.37 -5.91 34.88
CA MET A 39 3.72 -5.37 34.72
C MET A 39 4.02 -4.90 33.29
N LEU A 40 3.41 -5.53 32.28
CA LEU A 40 3.55 -5.10 30.88
C LEU A 40 2.81 -3.79 30.58
N ARG A 41 1.63 -3.56 31.17
CA ARG A 41 0.93 -2.27 31.03
C ARG A 41 1.64 -1.12 31.75
N TYR A 42 2.23 -1.38 32.92
CA TYR A 42 2.97 -0.35 33.67
C TYR A 42 4.21 0.19 32.93
N LYS A 43 4.79 -0.58 32.00
CA LYS A 43 5.91 -0.11 31.16
C LYS A 43 5.52 0.89 30.07
N ARG A 44 4.27 0.89 29.56
CA ARG A 44 3.89 1.68 28.36
C ARG A 44 3.61 3.17 28.65
N ASN A 45 3.17 3.49 29.87
CA ASN A 45 2.95 4.87 30.32
C ASN A 45 4.03 5.35 31.30
N ALA A 46 5.16 4.65 31.38
CA ALA A 46 6.36 5.17 32.05
C ALA A 46 7.13 6.05 31.05
N PRO A 47 7.56 7.26 31.42
CA PRO A 47 8.51 8.00 30.59
C PRO A 47 9.81 7.21 30.46
N CYS A 48 10.42 7.22 29.28
CA CYS A 48 11.73 6.59 29.04
C CYS A 48 12.77 7.09 30.06
N ARG A 49 13.67 6.21 30.49
CA ARG A 49 14.56 6.44 31.63
C ARG A 49 15.64 7.46 31.29
N TYR A 50 15.37 8.70 31.68
CA TYR A 50 16.26 9.86 31.56
C TYR A 50 17.71 9.63 32.06
N TRP A 51 17.93 8.64 32.94
CA TRP A 51 19.24 8.27 33.50
C TRP A 51 20.01 7.21 32.70
N GLN A 52 19.50 6.75 31.54
CA GLN A 52 20.11 5.69 30.73
C GLN A 52 20.15 5.99 29.21
N GLU A 53 19.96 7.24 28.80
CA GLU A 53 19.98 7.69 27.40
C GLU A 53 19.10 6.80 26.50
N GLU A 54 17.78 6.82 26.72
CA GLU A 54 16.80 6.10 25.92
C GLU A 54 16.19 7.01 24.84
N PHE A 55 16.19 6.55 23.58
CA PHE A 55 15.41 7.14 22.48
C PHE A 55 13.96 6.65 22.55
N ARG A 56 13.01 7.51 22.16
CA ARG A 56 11.58 7.19 22.13
C ARG A 56 11.07 7.17 20.70
N CYS A 57 10.58 6.01 20.29
CA CYS A 57 9.94 5.76 19.00
C CYS A 57 8.63 6.55 18.86
N ASN A 58 8.14 6.75 17.64
CA ASN A 58 6.87 7.46 17.41
C ASN A 58 5.65 6.66 17.95
N ASP A 59 5.71 5.33 17.95
CA ASP A 59 4.77 4.41 18.62
C ASP A 59 4.82 4.50 20.16
N GLY A 60 5.77 5.25 20.70
CA GLY A 60 5.94 5.51 22.12
C GLY A 60 6.74 4.47 22.89
N THR A 61 7.25 3.42 22.25
CA THR A 61 8.25 2.52 22.86
C THR A 61 9.59 3.22 23.09
N CYS A 62 10.42 2.65 23.97
CA CYS A 62 11.73 3.19 24.32
C CYS A 62 12.81 2.17 23.95
N ILE A 63 13.83 2.61 23.21
CA ILE A 63 15.06 1.86 22.92
C ILE A 63 16.26 2.62 23.48
N THR A 64 17.43 2.00 23.58
CA THR A 64 18.67 2.69 24.01
C THR A 64 19.22 3.57 22.87
N ALA A 65 19.76 4.74 23.16
CA ALA A 65 20.15 5.74 22.15
C ALA A 65 21.29 5.30 21.21
N HIS A 66 22.01 4.23 21.53
CA HIS A 66 22.96 3.60 20.60
C HIS A 66 22.29 2.74 19.51
N ARG A 67 20.97 2.47 19.62
CA ARG A 67 20.14 1.75 18.63
C ARG A 67 19.32 2.73 17.79
N LYS A 68 19.89 3.91 17.50
CA LYS A 68 19.22 5.01 16.82
C LYS A 68 20.12 5.48 15.70
N CYS A 69 19.78 5.14 14.46
CA CYS A 69 20.65 5.27 13.30
C CYS A 69 21.86 4.30 13.35
N ASP A 70 21.65 3.06 13.82
CA ASP A 70 22.64 1.97 13.79
C ASP A 70 22.42 0.99 12.61
N GLY A 71 21.38 1.22 11.81
CA GLY A 71 20.98 0.40 10.66
C GLY A 71 19.92 -0.65 10.97
N VAL A 72 19.66 -0.93 12.25
CA VAL A 72 18.71 -1.96 12.67
C VAL A 72 17.38 -1.32 13.06
N ILE A 73 16.29 -1.77 12.42
CA ILE A 73 14.93 -1.38 12.82
C ILE A 73 14.62 -2.02 14.19
N ASP A 74 14.74 -1.22 15.25
CA ASP A 74 14.55 -1.63 16.64
C ASP A 74 13.33 -0.98 17.31
N CYS A 75 12.89 0.16 16.80
CA CYS A 75 11.53 0.66 16.98
C CYS A 75 10.56 -0.16 16.12
N PRO A 76 9.38 -0.58 16.65
CA PRO A 76 8.37 -1.32 15.88
C PRO A 76 7.77 -0.58 14.67
N ASP A 77 8.00 0.73 14.59
CA ASP A 77 7.58 1.64 13.52
C ASP A 77 8.74 2.13 12.62
N ALA A 78 9.97 1.65 12.84
CA ALA A 78 11.20 2.10 12.18
C ALA A 78 11.53 3.60 12.33
N SER A 79 10.98 4.29 13.33
CA SER A 79 11.19 5.73 13.52
C SER A 79 12.64 6.11 13.89
N ASP A 80 13.37 5.18 14.49
CA ASP A 80 14.81 5.20 14.78
C ASP A 80 15.70 5.23 13.54
N GLU A 81 15.27 4.61 12.45
CA GLU A 81 16.01 4.46 11.19
C GLU A 81 15.46 5.35 10.06
N THR A 82 14.91 6.51 10.40
CA THR A 82 14.37 7.47 9.41
C THR A 82 15.42 8.47 8.92
N TYR A 83 15.39 8.78 7.62
CA TYR A 83 16.25 9.81 7.01
C TYR A 83 16.26 11.13 7.80
N TYR A 84 15.09 11.62 8.20
CA TYR A 84 14.95 12.88 8.94
C TYR A 84 15.62 12.86 10.33
N LEU A 85 15.79 11.67 10.92
CA LEU A 85 16.44 11.47 12.22
C LEU A 85 17.95 11.15 12.11
N CYS A 86 18.36 10.60 10.96
CA CYS A 86 19.70 10.04 10.74
C CYS A 86 20.61 10.88 9.84
N ARG A 87 20.09 11.75 8.97
CA ARG A 87 20.89 12.63 8.09
C ARG A 87 22.01 13.40 8.81
N ASP A 88 21.74 13.86 10.03
CA ASP A 88 22.65 14.69 10.83
C ASP A 88 23.66 13.85 11.66
N VAL A 89 23.59 12.51 11.57
CA VAL A 89 24.50 11.59 12.27
C VAL A 89 25.83 11.47 11.50
N ARG A 90 26.94 11.52 12.26
CA ARG A 90 28.31 11.33 11.76
C ARG A 90 28.85 10.01 12.28
N CYS A 91 28.98 9.05 11.38
CA CYS A 91 29.56 7.74 11.69
C CYS A 91 31.07 7.85 11.93
N PRO A 92 31.65 7.07 12.86
CA PRO A 92 33.11 6.95 13.01
C PRO A 92 33.77 6.35 11.75
N ASP A 93 35.07 6.58 11.56
CA ASP A 93 35.84 6.11 10.39
C ASP A 93 35.84 4.58 10.16
N TYR A 94 35.41 3.81 11.17
CA TYR A 94 35.30 2.36 11.19
C TYR A 94 33.87 1.82 10.99
N TYR A 95 32.90 2.71 10.72
CA TYR A 95 31.55 2.39 10.23
C TYR A 95 31.40 2.78 8.75
N PHE A 96 30.39 2.24 8.08
CA PHE A 96 29.87 2.75 6.81
C PHE A 96 28.58 3.54 7.10
N ARG A 97 28.41 4.69 6.43
CA ARG A 97 27.21 5.52 6.55
C ARG A 97 26.27 5.20 5.38
N CYS A 98 25.08 4.70 5.69
CA CYS A 98 23.99 4.51 4.73
C CYS A 98 23.54 5.86 4.15
N THR A 99 22.90 5.88 2.97
CA THR A 99 22.48 7.15 2.32
C THR A 99 21.58 7.99 3.22
N TYR A 100 20.62 7.33 3.90
CA TYR A 100 19.71 7.99 4.85
C TYR A 100 20.37 8.43 6.17
N GLY A 101 21.62 8.03 6.41
CA GLY A 101 22.48 8.57 7.46
C GLY A 101 22.81 7.63 8.63
N ALA A 102 22.26 6.42 8.68
CA ALA A 102 22.60 5.42 9.70
C ALA A 102 24.01 4.84 9.56
N CYS A 103 24.52 4.25 10.64
CA CYS A 103 25.91 3.78 10.77
C CYS A 103 25.97 2.26 10.95
N VAL A 104 26.15 1.51 9.84
CA VAL A 104 26.37 0.06 9.87
C VAL A 104 27.86 -0.27 9.92
N GLU A 105 28.22 -1.46 10.40
CA GLU A 105 29.62 -1.93 10.43
C GLU A 105 30.28 -1.80 9.05
N LYS A 106 31.56 -1.41 9.00
CA LYS A 106 32.29 -1.21 7.72
C LYS A 106 32.49 -2.49 6.90
N THR A 107 32.10 -3.65 7.46
CA THR A 107 32.01 -4.95 6.79
C THR A 107 30.66 -5.24 6.15
N ALA A 108 29.65 -4.37 6.29
CA ALA A 108 28.40 -4.41 5.53
C ALA A 108 28.63 -4.12 4.04
N LEU A 109 29.51 -3.15 3.76
CA LEU A 109 29.84 -2.67 2.42
C LEU A 109 30.28 -3.82 1.48
N CYS A 110 29.42 -4.14 0.51
CA CYS A 110 29.66 -5.13 -0.55
C CYS A 110 29.84 -6.58 -0.07
N ASN A 111 29.09 -7.01 0.97
CA ASN A 111 29.15 -8.36 1.53
C ASN A 111 28.08 -9.34 0.96
N GLY A 112 27.08 -8.84 0.21
CA GLY A 112 25.98 -9.63 -0.36
C GLY A 112 24.71 -9.70 0.51
N ILE A 113 24.63 -8.90 1.58
CA ILE A 113 23.53 -8.79 2.54
C ILE A 113 23.16 -7.29 2.65
N SER A 114 21.92 -6.98 3.01
CA SER A 114 21.44 -5.60 3.21
C SER A 114 21.34 -5.34 4.71
N GLU A 115 22.33 -4.65 5.26
CA GLU A 115 22.36 -4.17 6.64
C GLU A 115 21.82 -2.73 6.72
N CYS A 116 22.04 -1.90 5.70
CA CYS A 116 21.38 -0.61 5.54
C CYS A 116 19.92 -0.81 5.12
N ALA A 117 18.98 -0.10 5.76
CA ALA A 117 17.54 -0.18 5.46
C ALA A 117 17.17 0.30 4.03
N ASP A 118 18.05 1.06 3.37
CA ASP A 118 17.93 1.50 1.97
C ASP A 118 18.77 0.67 0.97
N ASN A 119 19.43 -0.41 1.42
CA ASN A 119 20.32 -1.26 0.63
C ASN A 119 21.52 -0.47 0.01
N SER A 120 21.92 0.65 0.61
CA SER A 120 22.98 1.53 0.10
C SER A 120 24.40 0.97 0.22
N ASP A 121 24.62 0.10 1.21
CA ASP A 121 25.80 -0.74 1.41
C ASP A 121 26.12 -1.66 0.21
N GLU A 122 25.09 -2.24 -0.41
CA GLU A 122 25.23 -3.10 -1.59
C GLU A 122 25.08 -2.35 -2.92
N LEU A 123 24.37 -1.23 -2.93
CA LEU A 123 24.24 -0.39 -4.14
C LEU A 123 25.50 0.45 -4.41
N HIS A 124 26.35 0.66 -3.40
CA HIS A 124 27.54 1.49 -3.45
C HIS A 124 28.49 1.15 -4.61
N VAL A 125 29.03 2.17 -5.28
CA VAL A 125 29.87 2.04 -6.49
C VAL A 125 31.04 1.03 -6.35
N LYS A 126 31.67 0.94 -5.17
CA LYS A 126 32.73 -0.03 -4.86
C LYS A 126 32.32 -1.50 -5.06
N CYS A 127 31.04 -1.84 -4.92
CA CYS A 127 30.55 -3.22 -5.02
C CYS A 127 30.50 -3.72 -6.46
N ARG A 128 30.58 -2.81 -7.44
CA ARG A 128 30.42 -3.11 -8.86
C ARG A 128 31.71 -3.54 -9.58
N ASN A 129 32.87 -3.44 -8.91
CA ASN A 129 34.20 -3.59 -9.52
C ASN A 129 34.46 -2.68 -10.74
N VAL A 130 33.69 -1.59 -10.88
CA VAL A 130 33.92 -0.54 -11.89
C VAL A 130 34.36 0.73 -11.20
N THR A 131 35.61 1.13 -11.41
CA THR A 131 36.10 2.44 -10.97
C THR A 131 35.70 3.50 -12.00
N ASN A 132 34.51 4.08 -11.84
CA ASN A 132 34.06 5.28 -12.57
C ASN A 132 34.83 6.55 -12.16
N ILE A 133 36.08 6.43 -11.68
CA ILE A 133 36.96 7.55 -11.33
C ILE A 133 38.28 7.35 -12.07
N ILE A 134 38.64 8.31 -12.91
CA ILE A 134 39.85 8.31 -13.75
C ILE A 134 40.67 9.55 -13.37
N GLY A 135 41.60 9.38 -12.43
CA GLY A 135 42.36 10.49 -11.87
C GLY A 135 41.46 11.43 -11.07
N SER A 136 41.32 12.67 -11.53
CA SER A 136 40.45 13.70 -10.92
C SER A 136 39.06 13.81 -11.57
N GLN A 137 38.70 12.90 -12.47
CA GLN A 137 37.45 12.95 -13.23
C GLN A 137 36.54 11.76 -12.92
N PHE A 138 35.24 12.03 -12.74
CA PHE A 138 34.21 11.00 -12.73
C PHE A 138 33.85 10.63 -14.17
N LYS A 139 33.66 9.34 -14.41
CA LYS A 139 33.23 8.79 -15.69
C LYS A 139 31.77 8.41 -15.62
N CYS A 140 30.95 9.12 -16.38
CA CYS A 140 29.54 8.82 -16.60
C CYS A 140 29.37 7.41 -17.22
N ASP A 141 28.22 6.77 -16.97
CA ASP A 141 27.93 5.45 -17.54
C ASP A 141 27.75 5.52 -19.08
N ASP A 142 27.31 6.66 -19.61
CA ASP A 142 27.31 7.00 -21.05
C ASP A 142 28.72 7.11 -21.69
N GLY A 143 29.78 7.18 -20.87
CA GLY A 143 31.17 7.25 -21.30
C GLY A 143 31.81 8.64 -21.26
N ASN A 144 31.05 9.71 -20.98
CA ASN A 144 31.59 11.05 -20.80
C ASN A 144 32.44 11.17 -19.51
N LEU A 145 33.25 12.24 -19.43
CA LEU A 145 34.07 12.57 -18.28
C LEU A 145 33.67 13.95 -17.75
N ILE A 146 33.40 14.04 -16.44
CA ILE A 146 33.18 15.29 -15.70
C ILE A 146 34.24 15.40 -14.60
N GLU A 147 34.48 16.60 -14.06
CA GLU A 147 35.38 16.74 -12.91
C GLU A 147 34.76 16.08 -11.66
N LEU A 148 35.57 15.42 -10.82
CA LEU A 148 35.08 14.59 -9.71
C LEU A 148 34.30 15.37 -8.62
N TYR A 149 34.42 16.70 -8.59
CA TYR A 149 33.64 17.55 -7.68
C TYR A 149 32.22 17.86 -8.19
N LEU A 150 31.92 17.55 -9.46
CA LEU A 150 30.59 17.63 -10.09
C LEU A 150 29.81 16.31 -9.97
N GLN A 151 30.36 15.33 -9.25
CA GLN A 151 29.67 14.09 -8.89
C GLN A 151 28.96 14.32 -7.55
N CYS A 152 27.64 14.15 -7.51
CA CYS A 152 26.82 14.30 -6.32
C CYS A 152 26.74 15.75 -5.78
N ASP A 153 26.67 16.74 -6.67
CA ASP A 153 26.44 18.16 -6.35
C ASP A 153 24.97 18.62 -6.54
N GLY A 154 24.10 17.69 -6.96
CA GLY A 154 22.68 17.89 -7.22
C GLY A 154 22.33 18.25 -8.67
N ILE A 155 23.32 18.48 -9.54
CA ILE A 155 23.10 18.91 -10.92
C ILE A 155 23.58 17.82 -11.89
N PHE A 156 22.70 17.39 -12.81
CA PHE A 156 23.06 16.46 -13.87
C PHE A 156 24.06 17.10 -14.86
N HIS A 157 25.35 16.77 -14.71
CA HIS A 157 26.43 17.11 -15.62
C HIS A 157 26.70 15.99 -16.65
N CYS A 158 26.43 14.73 -16.28
CA CYS A 158 26.40 13.59 -17.18
C CYS A 158 25.16 13.59 -18.09
N GLY A 159 25.31 13.16 -19.35
CA GLY A 159 24.22 13.16 -20.34
C GLY A 159 23.11 12.14 -20.06
N ASP A 160 23.40 11.15 -19.21
CA ASP A 160 22.49 10.14 -18.67
C ASP A 160 22.07 10.40 -17.20
N GLY A 161 22.64 11.42 -16.56
CA GLY A 161 22.46 11.72 -15.14
C GLY A 161 23.07 10.70 -14.17
N SER A 162 24.07 9.91 -14.60
CA SER A 162 24.71 8.86 -13.78
C SER A 162 25.57 9.40 -12.62
N ASP A 163 25.90 10.68 -12.62
CA ASP A 163 26.50 11.44 -11.51
C ASP A 163 25.55 11.60 -10.32
N GLU A 164 24.29 11.97 -10.58
CA GLU A 164 23.28 12.29 -9.55
C GLU A 164 22.30 11.12 -9.33
N THR A 165 22.81 9.95 -8.93
CA THR A 165 21.98 8.78 -8.61
C THR A 165 22.24 8.27 -7.19
N SER A 166 21.24 7.64 -6.56
CA SER A 166 21.41 7.01 -5.23
C SER A 166 22.51 5.95 -5.21
N ILE A 167 22.75 5.28 -6.34
CA ILE A 167 23.86 4.34 -6.54
C ILE A 167 25.21 5.08 -6.42
N THR A 168 25.35 6.19 -7.15
CA THR A 168 26.57 6.99 -7.24
C THR A 168 26.84 7.79 -5.96
N CYS A 169 25.79 8.23 -5.26
CA CYS A 169 25.87 9.13 -4.10
C CYS A 169 25.65 8.45 -2.73
N SER A 170 25.29 7.17 -2.71
CA SER A 170 25.08 6.34 -1.50
C SER A 170 26.08 6.54 -0.36
N GLY A 171 27.38 6.63 -0.68
CA GLY A 171 28.47 6.77 0.30
C GLY A 171 29.02 8.18 0.48
N VAL A 172 28.36 9.21 -0.07
CA VAL A 172 28.80 10.61 0.03
C VAL A 172 28.44 11.18 1.41
N THR A 173 29.31 12.05 1.95
CA THR A 173 29.04 12.80 3.19
C THR A 173 29.30 14.27 2.92
N CYS A 174 28.25 15.10 2.98
CA CYS A 174 28.33 16.48 2.55
C CYS A 174 29.14 17.37 3.52
N PRO A 175 29.88 18.38 3.02
CA PRO A 175 30.56 19.36 3.87
C PRO A 175 29.56 20.18 4.70
N ALA A 176 30.03 20.79 5.79
CA ALA A 176 29.18 21.45 6.80
C ALA A 176 28.36 22.69 6.32
N ASN A 177 28.49 23.09 5.05
CA ASN A 177 27.74 24.18 4.41
C ASN A 177 26.80 23.69 3.30
N PHE A 178 26.60 22.37 3.17
CA PHE A 178 25.78 21.74 2.13
C PHE A 178 24.63 20.96 2.80
N PHE A 179 23.44 20.99 2.18
CA PHE A 179 22.34 20.11 2.52
C PHE A 179 22.52 18.79 1.76
N GLN A 180 22.52 17.67 2.49
CA GLN A 180 22.48 16.36 1.85
C GLN A 180 21.04 16.05 1.41
N CYS A 181 20.85 15.62 0.17
CA CYS A 181 19.59 15.08 -0.33
C CYS A 181 19.38 13.64 0.19
N ALA A 182 18.15 13.13 0.23
CA ALA A 182 17.88 11.78 0.75
C ALA A 182 18.48 10.66 -0.12
N TYR A 183 18.77 10.93 -1.40
CA TYR A 183 19.55 10.07 -2.30
C TYR A 183 21.07 10.25 -2.22
N GLY A 184 21.58 11.15 -1.37
CA GLY A 184 23.00 11.25 -1.01
C GLY A 184 23.77 12.45 -1.57
N ALA A 185 23.26 13.13 -2.61
CA ALA A 185 23.89 14.31 -3.21
C ALA A 185 23.95 15.53 -2.28
N CYS A 186 24.78 16.51 -2.61
CA CYS A 186 25.13 17.66 -1.78
C CYS A 186 24.82 19.00 -2.47
N VAL A 187 23.63 19.55 -2.22
CA VAL A 187 23.24 20.90 -2.67
C VAL A 187 23.61 21.96 -1.62
N ASP A 188 23.56 23.25 -1.95
CA ASP A 188 23.86 24.31 -0.97
C ASP A 188 22.93 24.20 0.26
N SER A 189 23.44 24.52 1.46
CA SER A 189 22.61 24.71 2.66
C SER A 189 21.35 25.57 2.46
N GLN A 190 21.40 26.55 1.54
CA GLN A 190 20.30 27.46 1.22
C GLN A 190 19.27 26.84 0.25
N ALA A 191 19.50 25.64 -0.28
CA ALA A 191 18.49 24.85 -0.97
C ALA A 191 17.39 24.40 0.00
N GLN A 192 17.77 24.02 1.24
CA GLN A 192 16.82 23.54 2.23
C GLN A 192 15.72 24.58 2.49
N CYS A 193 14.50 24.26 2.06
CA CYS A 193 13.31 25.06 2.29
C CYS A 193 13.37 26.49 1.71
N ASN A 194 13.73 26.66 0.42
CA ASN A 194 13.70 27.95 -0.30
C ASN A 194 12.53 28.15 -1.31
N ASN A 195 11.75 27.09 -1.59
CA ASN A 195 10.65 26.92 -2.59
C ASN A 195 11.09 26.58 -4.03
N THR A 196 12.38 26.27 -4.24
CA THR A 196 12.95 25.72 -5.47
C THR A 196 13.31 24.25 -5.21
N ILE A 197 13.47 23.43 -6.25
CA ILE A 197 13.90 22.04 -6.12
C ILE A 197 15.27 21.91 -6.75
N GLU A 198 16.29 21.77 -5.91
CA GLU A 198 17.70 21.60 -6.27
C GLU A 198 18.11 20.13 -6.07
N CYS A 199 17.58 19.45 -5.05
CA CYS A 199 17.69 18.01 -4.93
C CYS A 199 16.81 17.29 -5.97
N ALA A 200 17.38 16.39 -6.78
CA ALA A 200 16.64 15.61 -7.78
C ALA A 200 15.48 14.74 -7.23
N ASP A 201 15.43 14.49 -5.92
CA ASP A 201 14.34 13.80 -5.21
C ASP A 201 13.35 14.72 -4.49
N GLY A 202 13.57 16.04 -4.50
CA GLY A 202 12.76 17.04 -3.78
C GLY A 202 12.83 16.95 -2.24
N SER A 203 13.89 16.33 -1.69
CA SER A 203 14.06 16.17 -0.23
C SER A 203 14.40 17.47 0.51
N ASP A 204 14.97 18.46 -0.18
CA ASP A 204 15.19 19.85 0.22
C ASP A 204 13.88 20.62 0.51
N GLU A 205 12.85 20.38 -0.29
CA GLU A 205 11.50 20.94 -0.16
C GLU A 205 10.50 20.03 0.55
N SER A 206 10.98 19.01 1.27
CA SER A 206 10.11 18.14 2.05
C SER A 206 9.26 18.95 3.04
N ASN A 207 7.93 18.87 2.92
CA ASN A 207 7.00 19.55 3.83
C ASN A 207 7.26 19.26 5.32
N ILE A 208 7.87 18.10 5.64
CA ILE A 208 8.28 17.68 6.99
C ILE A 208 9.49 18.50 7.48
N LEU A 209 10.48 18.72 6.62
CA LEU A 209 11.65 19.55 6.92
C LEU A 209 11.33 21.06 6.87
N CYS A 210 10.34 21.46 6.07
CA CYS A 210 10.05 22.87 5.77
C CYS A 210 8.85 23.47 6.50
N ASN A 211 8.02 22.66 7.19
CA ASN A 211 6.81 23.11 7.89
C ASN A 211 5.81 23.92 7.03
N ARG A 212 5.80 23.72 5.71
CA ARG A 212 4.95 24.45 4.76
C ARG A 212 3.52 23.90 4.69
N ARG A 213 2.57 24.75 4.31
CA ARG A 213 1.13 24.44 4.18
C ARG A 213 0.58 24.96 2.84
N ASP A 214 -0.32 24.18 2.22
CA ASP A 214 -0.67 24.14 0.79
C ASP A 214 -1.20 25.43 0.12
N GLN A 215 -0.88 25.64 -1.18
CA GLN A 215 -1.74 26.38 -2.14
C GLN A 215 -1.66 25.89 -3.62
N LYS A 216 -2.70 25.15 -4.07
CA LYS A 216 -3.40 25.14 -5.40
C LYS A 216 -2.64 25.11 -6.77
N ARG A 217 -3.41 24.97 -7.87
CA ARG A 217 -2.98 24.50 -9.22
C ARG A 217 -3.77 25.08 -10.42
N ILE A 218 -3.21 24.91 -11.64
CA ILE A 218 -3.75 25.32 -12.97
C ILE A 218 -3.63 24.12 -13.98
N SER A 219 -4.29 24.17 -15.15
CA SER A 219 -4.41 23.07 -16.16
C SER A 219 -3.65 23.31 -17.49
N ILE A 220 -3.57 22.38 -18.48
CA ILE A 220 -4.50 22.28 -19.66
C ILE A 220 -4.22 21.01 -20.54
N LYS A 221 -5.31 20.36 -21.02
CA LYS A 221 -5.64 19.56 -22.27
C LYS A 221 -4.59 18.76 -23.14
N SER A 222 -5.08 17.83 -23.98
CA SER A 222 -4.31 16.83 -24.80
C SER A 222 -4.93 16.54 -26.20
N SER A 223 -4.18 15.92 -27.14
CA SER A 223 -4.57 15.53 -28.53
C SER A 223 -4.11 14.09 -28.93
N THR A 224 -4.57 13.49 -30.05
CA THR A 224 -4.33 12.06 -30.50
C THR A 224 -4.26 11.98 -32.06
N ILE A 225 -4.11 10.89 -32.87
CA ILE A 225 -4.58 9.46 -32.86
C ILE A 225 -3.79 8.53 -33.86
N THR A 226 -3.94 7.19 -33.70
CA THR A 226 -3.90 6.05 -34.70
C THR A 226 -2.58 5.45 -35.32
N PRO A 227 -2.59 4.17 -35.79
CA PRO A 227 -1.40 3.35 -36.16
C PRO A 227 -1.32 2.85 -37.63
N ILE A 228 -0.31 2.01 -37.98
CA ILE A 228 -0.06 1.40 -39.32
C ILE A 228 0.18 -0.14 -39.23
N GLN A 229 0.04 -0.86 -40.35
CA GLN A 229 -0.02 -2.34 -40.46
C GLN A 229 1.34 -3.06 -40.73
N ARG A 230 1.28 -4.41 -40.82
CA ARG A 230 2.41 -5.36 -41.01
C ARG A 230 2.97 -5.42 -42.44
N GLN A 231 4.23 -5.85 -42.57
CA GLN A 231 4.73 -6.55 -43.77
C GLN A 231 5.48 -7.84 -43.39
N ASN A 232 5.83 -8.65 -44.38
CA ASN A 232 6.19 -10.06 -44.24
C ASN A 232 7.71 -10.28 -44.46
N THR A 233 8.50 -10.11 -43.39
CA THR A 233 9.97 -10.22 -43.38
C THR A 233 10.45 -10.94 -42.13
N ASN A 234 11.57 -11.68 -42.20
CA ASN A 234 12.29 -12.20 -41.02
C ASN A 234 13.04 -11.07 -40.27
N LEU A 235 12.42 -9.90 -40.18
CA LEU A 235 12.97 -8.64 -39.71
C LEU A 235 11.85 -7.90 -38.98
N CYS A 236 12.19 -7.32 -37.83
CA CYS A 236 11.31 -6.63 -36.93
C CYS A 236 11.29 -5.13 -37.21
N VAL A 237 10.09 -4.54 -37.30
CA VAL A 237 9.90 -3.09 -37.48
C VAL A 237 9.64 -2.44 -36.13
N LEU A 238 10.43 -1.42 -35.75
CA LEU A 238 10.28 -0.74 -34.47
C LEU A 238 8.93 -0.01 -34.35
N PRO A 239 8.13 -0.26 -33.31
CA PRO A 239 6.82 0.37 -33.13
C PRO A 239 6.91 1.86 -32.74
N PRO A 240 5.89 2.68 -33.05
CA PRO A 240 5.79 4.06 -32.56
C PRO A 240 5.51 4.09 -31.05
N HIS A 241 6.18 5.00 -30.33
CA HIS A 241 6.10 5.13 -28.88
C HIS A 241 4.65 5.21 -28.35
N PRO A 242 4.35 4.60 -27.19
CA PRO A 242 3.01 4.59 -26.64
C PRO A 242 2.59 6.00 -26.23
N LYS A 243 1.33 6.37 -26.47
CA LYS A 243 0.84 7.72 -26.12
C LYS A 243 0.98 7.96 -24.61
N ASN A 244 1.67 9.05 -24.26
CA ASN A 244 2.08 9.40 -22.89
C ASN A 244 3.09 8.42 -22.26
N GLY A 245 4.01 7.89 -23.06
CA GLY A 245 5.14 7.07 -22.64
C GLY A 245 6.19 6.93 -23.75
N MET A 246 7.16 6.05 -23.55
CA MET A 246 8.25 5.78 -24.48
C MET A 246 8.72 4.32 -24.40
N PHE A 247 9.48 3.91 -25.42
CA PHE A 247 10.16 2.61 -25.44
C PHE A 247 11.61 2.79 -25.02
N ILE A 248 12.10 1.89 -24.18
CA ILE A 248 13.43 1.89 -23.60
C ILE A 248 14.07 0.52 -23.91
N GLU A 249 15.14 0.53 -24.69
CA GLU A 249 15.89 -0.67 -25.06
C GLU A 249 16.99 -0.92 -24.02
N ASN A 250 16.90 -2.03 -23.29
CA ASN A 250 17.87 -2.45 -22.27
C ASN A 250 18.23 -1.39 -21.19
N GLY A 251 17.32 -0.44 -20.91
CA GLY A 251 17.52 0.65 -19.94
C GLY A 251 17.78 2.02 -20.57
N VAL A 252 18.12 2.09 -21.86
CA VAL A 252 18.39 3.34 -22.60
C VAL A 252 17.21 3.71 -23.49
N SER A 253 16.88 5.00 -23.63
CA SER A 253 15.88 5.47 -24.59
C SER A 253 16.22 4.97 -26.01
N SER A 254 15.27 4.34 -26.72
CA SER A 254 15.60 3.57 -27.92
C SER A 254 16.32 4.41 -29.00
N ILE A 255 17.58 4.07 -29.28
CA ILE A 255 18.48 4.80 -30.18
C ILE A 255 17.93 4.83 -31.62
N TYR A 256 17.14 3.81 -31.98
CA TYR A 256 16.51 3.66 -33.28
C TYR A 256 15.20 4.44 -33.39
N ARG A 257 14.99 5.09 -34.54
CA ARG A 257 13.73 5.82 -34.82
C ARG A 257 12.58 4.82 -35.01
N PRO A 258 11.34 5.12 -34.59
CA PRO A 258 10.16 4.35 -34.97
C PRO A 258 10.08 4.11 -36.48
N GLY A 259 9.74 2.88 -36.88
CA GLY A 259 9.77 2.44 -38.28
C GLY A 259 11.12 1.91 -38.76
N THR A 260 12.20 1.97 -37.96
CA THR A 260 13.48 1.31 -38.30
C THR A 260 13.27 -0.21 -38.40
N ILE A 261 13.88 -0.82 -39.42
CA ILE A 261 13.86 -2.27 -39.62
C ILE A 261 15.16 -2.85 -39.03
N VAL A 262 15.03 -3.74 -38.04
CA VAL A 262 16.13 -4.46 -37.39
C VAL A 262 15.87 -5.96 -37.45
N LYS A 263 16.85 -6.81 -37.09
CA LYS A 263 16.61 -8.27 -37.06
C LYS A 263 15.70 -8.65 -35.89
N ASP A 264 16.14 -8.30 -34.68
CA ASP A 264 15.54 -8.65 -33.39
C ASP A 264 15.55 -7.41 -32.48
N PHE A 265 14.64 -7.28 -31.50
CA PHE A 265 14.67 -6.21 -30.48
C PHE A 265 14.04 -6.61 -29.14
N TYR A 266 14.41 -5.91 -28.06
CA TYR A 266 13.79 -6.02 -26.73
C TYR A 266 13.54 -4.62 -26.12
N LEU A 267 12.27 -4.22 -26.03
CA LEU A 267 11.85 -2.89 -25.61
C LEU A 267 11.01 -2.97 -24.32
N ASN A 268 11.44 -2.30 -23.26
CA ASN A 268 10.62 -2.03 -22.07
C ASN A 268 9.80 -0.74 -22.28
N VAL A 269 8.70 -0.57 -21.55
CA VAL A 269 7.79 0.57 -21.65
C VAL A 269 7.78 1.37 -20.37
N THR A 270 8.07 2.66 -20.49
CA THR A 270 7.97 3.63 -19.39
C THR A 270 6.90 4.66 -19.74
N CYS A 271 6.04 4.97 -18.76
CA CYS A 271 4.98 5.95 -18.91
C CYS A 271 5.35 7.28 -18.28
N GLN A 272 4.85 8.38 -18.84
CA GLN A 272 4.98 9.71 -18.26
C GLN A 272 4.26 9.78 -16.91
N PRO A 273 4.69 10.68 -15.98
CA PRO A 273 4.07 10.84 -14.67
C PRO A 273 2.53 10.88 -14.72
N GLY A 274 1.91 10.06 -13.87
CA GLY A 274 0.46 9.94 -13.81
C GLY A 274 -0.20 9.04 -14.86
N TYR A 275 0.58 8.29 -15.64
CA TYR A 275 0.13 7.17 -16.46
C TYR A 275 0.87 5.89 -16.04
N LYS A 276 0.23 4.72 -16.16
CA LYS A 276 0.79 3.39 -15.90
C LYS A 276 0.72 2.48 -17.12
N VAL A 277 1.61 1.49 -17.17
CA VAL A 277 1.76 0.57 -18.32
C VAL A 277 0.61 -0.43 -18.36
N VAL A 278 0.15 -0.75 -19.57
CA VAL A 278 -1.05 -1.57 -19.80
C VAL A 278 -0.80 -2.49 -20.99
N GLY A 279 -0.75 -3.80 -20.73
CA GLY A 279 -0.56 -4.86 -21.74
C GLY A 279 0.66 -5.77 -21.56
N GLY A 280 1.34 -5.67 -20.42
CA GLY A 280 2.73 -6.12 -20.25
C GLY A 280 3.68 -4.93 -20.40
N ASN A 281 4.84 -4.95 -19.76
CA ASN A 281 5.80 -3.84 -19.83
C ASN A 281 6.82 -3.99 -20.97
N PHE A 282 7.10 -5.22 -21.43
CA PHE A 282 8.03 -5.47 -22.53
C PHE A 282 7.33 -5.78 -23.86
N ILE A 283 8.02 -5.49 -24.96
CA ILE A 283 7.81 -6.06 -26.30
C ILE A 283 9.12 -6.72 -26.72
N ILE A 284 9.02 -7.96 -27.18
CA ILE A 284 10.12 -8.69 -27.82
C ILE A 284 9.74 -8.90 -29.27
N CYS A 285 10.70 -8.79 -30.18
CA CYS A 285 10.53 -9.28 -31.55
C CYS A 285 11.77 -10.08 -31.96
N LEU A 286 11.56 -11.31 -32.44
CA LEU A 286 12.60 -12.26 -32.83
C LEU A 286 12.28 -12.82 -34.22
N ASP A 287 13.22 -12.74 -35.16
CA ASP A 287 13.08 -13.22 -36.56
C ASP A 287 11.74 -12.79 -37.25
N GLY A 288 11.26 -11.57 -36.93
CA GLY A 288 10.00 -11.01 -37.44
C GLY A 288 8.73 -11.33 -36.62
N PHE A 289 8.80 -12.21 -35.62
CA PHE A 289 7.67 -12.53 -34.73
C PHE A 289 7.67 -11.64 -33.48
N SER A 290 6.69 -10.74 -33.38
CA SER A 290 6.51 -9.85 -32.23
C SER A 290 5.57 -10.40 -31.16
N SER A 291 5.93 -10.19 -29.90
CA SER A 291 5.15 -10.56 -28.72
C SER A 291 5.26 -9.47 -27.64
N PRO A 292 4.16 -9.03 -27.01
CA PRO A 292 2.78 -9.48 -27.21
C PRO A 292 2.14 -8.98 -28.52
N ASN A 293 1.12 -9.72 -29.01
CA ASN A 293 0.35 -9.40 -30.23
C ASN A 293 -0.44 -8.05 -30.17
N ARG A 294 -0.48 -7.38 -29.01
CA ARG A 294 -0.96 -6.00 -28.84
C ARG A 294 0.13 -5.21 -28.13
N LEU A 295 0.56 -4.10 -28.71
CA LEU A 295 1.54 -3.19 -28.10
C LEU A 295 1.02 -2.64 -26.76
N PRO A 296 1.89 -2.47 -25.74
CA PRO A 296 1.48 -1.84 -24.49
C PRO A 296 1.10 -0.36 -24.65
N THR A 297 0.38 0.16 -23.67
CA THR A 297 -0.13 1.54 -23.66
C THR A 297 0.00 2.18 -22.28
N CYS A 298 -0.02 3.51 -22.22
CA CYS A 298 0.06 4.26 -20.97
C CYS A 298 -1.29 4.88 -20.60
N ALA A 299 -1.83 4.54 -19.43
CA ALA A 299 -3.18 4.89 -19.01
C ALA A 299 -3.25 5.53 -17.61
N GLN A 300 -4.19 6.46 -17.41
CA GLN A 300 -4.36 7.19 -16.15
C GLN A 300 -5.02 6.30 -15.08
N CYS A 301 -4.36 6.14 -13.92
CA CYS A 301 -4.98 5.62 -12.70
C CYS A 301 -5.57 6.76 -11.84
N GLY A 302 -6.47 6.40 -10.92
CA GLY A 302 -6.93 7.25 -9.81
C GLY A 302 -7.72 8.50 -10.20
N THR A 303 -8.07 8.73 -11.46
CA THR A 303 -8.66 9.99 -11.93
C THR A 303 -10.18 9.88 -12.09
N LEU A 304 -10.92 10.85 -11.53
CA LEU A 304 -12.37 10.98 -11.69
C LEU A 304 -12.77 11.53 -13.05
N THR A 305 -14.03 11.33 -13.45
CA THR A 305 -14.60 11.99 -14.63
C THR A 305 -15.05 13.42 -14.26
N PRO A 306 -14.63 14.49 -14.97
CA PRO A 306 -14.95 15.91 -14.62
C PRO A 306 -16.42 16.36 -14.83
N ARG A 307 -17.39 15.46 -14.74
CA ARG A 307 -18.83 15.73 -14.90
C ARG A 307 -19.66 14.92 -13.90
N ALA A 308 -19.30 15.04 -12.62
CA ALA A 308 -20.12 14.57 -11.51
C ALA A 308 -20.66 15.81 -10.78
N GLU A 309 -21.96 16.08 -10.89
CA GLU A 309 -22.60 17.18 -10.17
C GLU A 309 -23.08 16.72 -8.77
N PRO A 310 -23.22 17.63 -7.78
CA PRO A 310 -23.44 17.24 -6.39
C PRO A 310 -24.90 17.40 -5.92
N LEU A 311 -25.50 16.34 -5.36
CA LEU A 311 -26.76 16.39 -4.60
C LEU A 311 -26.67 15.62 -3.26
N VAL A 312 -26.31 16.37 -2.20
CA VAL A 312 -26.92 16.44 -0.85
C VAL A 312 -27.97 15.34 -0.53
N VAL A 313 -27.93 14.59 0.60
CA VAL A 313 -27.01 14.53 1.75
C VAL A 313 -27.02 13.11 2.35
N GLY A 314 -26.03 12.75 3.18
CA GLY A 314 -26.07 11.55 4.04
C GLY A 314 -25.66 10.22 3.38
N GLY A 315 -25.18 10.26 2.14
CA GLY A 315 -24.74 9.10 1.36
C GLY A 315 -25.05 9.33 -0.12
N LYS A 316 -24.10 9.90 -0.86
CA LYS A 316 -24.34 10.40 -2.22
C LYS A 316 -24.75 9.25 -3.15
N ILE A 317 -25.74 9.50 -4.01
CA ILE A 317 -26.05 8.62 -5.14
C ILE A 317 -24.90 8.72 -6.12
N SER A 318 -24.24 7.60 -6.46
CA SER A 318 -23.08 7.65 -7.35
C SER A 318 -23.49 8.12 -8.76
N GLU A 319 -22.79 9.10 -9.31
CA GLU A 319 -22.93 9.44 -10.73
C GLU A 319 -22.04 8.53 -11.61
N ARG A 320 -22.42 8.30 -12.87
CA ARG A 320 -21.71 7.33 -13.74
C ARG A 320 -20.30 7.82 -14.08
N GLY A 321 -19.30 7.25 -13.40
CA GLY A 321 -17.88 7.63 -13.51
C GLY A 321 -17.37 8.50 -12.36
N GLU A 322 -18.16 8.66 -11.30
CA GLU A 322 -17.72 9.18 -10.01
C GLU A 322 -16.82 8.19 -9.25
N ILE A 323 -17.06 6.88 -9.37
CA ILE A 323 -16.18 5.84 -8.80
C ILE A 323 -15.80 4.84 -9.90
N PRO A 324 -14.90 5.23 -10.82
CA PRO A 324 -14.62 4.44 -12.03
C PRO A 324 -13.85 3.13 -11.78
N TRP A 325 -13.38 2.90 -10.55
CA TRP A 325 -12.66 1.70 -10.12
C TRP A 325 -13.52 0.68 -9.37
N HIS A 326 -14.78 1.00 -9.03
CA HIS A 326 -15.62 0.08 -8.28
C HIS A 326 -15.97 -1.16 -9.12
N VAL A 327 -15.81 -2.33 -8.50
CA VAL A 327 -16.13 -3.65 -9.06
C VAL A 327 -17.28 -4.26 -8.26
N GLY A 328 -18.33 -4.71 -8.95
CA GLY A 328 -19.31 -5.63 -8.36
C GLY A 328 -18.85 -7.08 -8.54
N ILE A 329 -18.78 -7.84 -7.44
CA ILE A 329 -18.36 -9.25 -7.41
C ILE A 329 -19.57 -10.14 -7.19
N TYR A 330 -19.79 -11.07 -8.11
CA TYR A 330 -21.00 -11.89 -8.19
C TYR A 330 -20.69 -13.37 -8.04
N LYS A 331 -21.44 -14.06 -7.17
CA LYS A 331 -21.49 -15.52 -7.11
C LYS A 331 -22.62 -16.05 -7.99
N LYS A 332 -22.33 -17.10 -8.76
CA LYS A 332 -23.27 -17.82 -9.61
C LYS A 332 -24.09 -18.78 -8.74
N THR A 333 -25.41 -18.75 -8.87
CA THR A 333 -26.31 -19.70 -8.22
C THR A 333 -26.45 -20.97 -9.07
N ILE A 334 -26.87 -22.07 -8.43
CA ILE A 334 -27.23 -23.33 -9.12
C ILE A 334 -28.32 -23.08 -10.21
N SER A 335 -29.15 -22.05 -10.03
CA SER A 335 -30.17 -21.59 -10.97
C SER A 335 -29.66 -20.63 -12.06
N GLY A 336 -28.35 -20.51 -12.26
CA GLY A 336 -27.72 -19.68 -13.30
C GLY A 336 -27.86 -18.17 -13.10
N LYS A 337 -28.31 -17.71 -11.92
CA LYS A 337 -28.41 -16.29 -11.57
C LYS A 337 -27.10 -15.80 -10.97
N TYR A 338 -26.85 -14.50 -11.07
CA TYR A 338 -25.67 -13.84 -10.53
C TYR A 338 -26.10 -12.97 -9.34
N GLN A 339 -25.69 -13.36 -8.13
CA GLN A 339 -25.95 -12.62 -6.89
C GLN A 339 -24.72 -11.79 -6.54
N LEU A 340 -24.87 -10.47 -6.36
CA LEU A 340 -23.80 -9.63 -5.84
C LEU A 340 -23.51 -10.04 -4.39
N ILE A 341 -22.25 -10.33 -4.08
CA ILE A 341 -21.81 -10.71 -2.74
C ILE A 341 -20.92 -9.64 -2.10
N CYS A 342 -20.05 -9.01 -2.89
CA CYS A 342 -19.00 -8.10 -2.43
C CYS A 342 -18.71 -7.00 -3.46
N GLY A 343 -18.11 -5.91 -2.98
CA GLY A 343 -17.39 -4.95 -3.78
C GLY A 343 -15.94 -5.37 -4.07
N GLY A 344 -15.28 -4.59 -4.92
CA GLY A 344 -13.87 -4.73 -5.24
C GLY A 344 -13.30 -3.44 -5.83
N SER A 345 -11.97 -3.40 -5.92
CA SER A 345 -11.20 -2.28 -6.47
C SER A 345 -10.39 -2.72 -7.68
N LEU A 346 -10.68 -2.15 -8.85
CA LEU A 346 -9.89 -2.35 -10.05
C LEU A 346 -8.51 -1.66 -9.89
N ILE A 347 -7.41 -2.40 -10.04
CA ILE A 347 -6.04 -1.85 -9.95
C ILE A 347 -5.21 -2.04 -11.23
N SER A 348 -5.66 -2.91 -12.14
CA SER A 348 -5.19 -3.01 -13.53
C SER A 348 -6.30 -3.63 -14.40
N ARG A 349 -6.16 -3.65 -15.74
CA ARG A 349 -7.21 -4.15 -16.68
C ARG A 349 -7.70 -5.56 -16.33
N ASN A 350 -6.87 -6.38 -15.70
CA ASN A 350 -7.16 -7.77 -15.36
C ASN A 350 -7.01 -8.11 -13.86
N ILE A 351 -6.68 -7.13 -13.00
CA ILE A 351 -6.38 -7.35 -11.57
C ILE A 351 -7.30 -6.50 -10.71
N ILE A 352 -7.94 -7.15 -9.75
CA ILE A 352 -8.87 -6.55 -8.78
C ILE A 352 -8.40 -6.94 -7.37
N VAL A 353 -8.53 -6.03 -6.41
CA VAL A 353 -8.38 -6.30 -4.97
C VAL A 353 -9.75 -6.32 -4.31
N SER A 354 -9.97 -7.26 -3.40
CA SER A 354 -11.20 -7.39 -2.59
C SER A 354 -10.85 -8.06 -1.26
N ALA A 355 -11.85 -8.38 -0.43
CA ALA A 355 -11.67 -9.09 0.84
C ALA A 355 -11.57 -10.61 0.58
N ALA A 356 -10.92 -11.35 1.48
CA ALA A 356 -10.77 -12.80 1.38
C ALA A 356 -12.03 -13.54 1.82
N HIS A 357 -12.78 -13.02 2.80
CA HIS A 357 -14.02 -13.62 3.29
C HIS A 357 -15.11 -13.73 2.19
N CYS A 358 -15.05 -12.90 1.15
CA CYS A 358 -15.89 -12.97 -0.04
C CYS A 358 -15.77 -14.30 -0.81
N PHE A 359 -14.66 -15.02 -0.63
CA PHE A 359 -14.31 -16.24 -1.36
C PHE A 359 -14.07 -17.42 -0.42
N TRP A 360 -14.57 -17.34 0.81
CA TRP A 360 -14.36 -18.30 1.88
C TRP A 360 -15.71 -18.81 2.41
N LEU A 361 -15.70 -20.04 2.91
CA LEU A 361 -16.82 -20.65 3.62
C LEU A 361 -16.29 -21.28 4.92
N GLU A 362 -16.79 -20.80 6.05
CA GLU A 362 -16.26 -21.21 7.37
C GLU A 362 -16.40 -22.73 7.59
N GLY A 363 -15.31 -23.36 8.05
CA GLY A 363 -15.18 -24.81 8.17
C GLY A 363 -14.91 -25.58 6.87
N TYR A 364 -14.95 -24.94 5.70
CA TYR A 364 -14.68 -25.56 4.39
C TYR A 364 -13.51 -24.92 3.63
N GLY A 365 -13.20 -23.65 3.89
CA GLY A 365 -12.09 -22.93 3.28
C GLY A 365 -12.46 -22.16 2.00
N MET A 366 -11.52 -22.08 1.07
CA MET A 366 -11.65 -21.30 -0.17
C MET A 366 -12.64 -21.93 -1.15
N LEU A 367 -13.50 -21.09 -1.74
CA LEU A 367 -14.50 -21.46 -2.75
C LEU A 367 -13.91 -21.50 -4.18
N PRO A 368 -14.41 -22.36 -5.09
CA PRO A 368 -13.87 -22.50 -6.45
C PRO A 368 -14.03 -21.24 -7.32
N GLU A 369 -13.01 -20.90 -8.10
CA GLU A 369 -13.04 -19.71 -8.97
C GLU A 369 -14.17 -19.70 -10.01
N GLU A 370 -14.61 -20.86 -10.49
CA GLU A 370 -15.68 -21.00 -11.48
C GLU A 370 -17.02 -20.44 -10.99
N GLU A 371 -17.25 -20.42 -9.68
CA GLU A 371 -18.47 -19.88 -9.07
C GLU A 371 -18.58 -18.35 -9.21
N PHE A 372 -17.48 -17.66 -9.55
CA PHE A 372 -17.41 -16.19 -9.48
C PHE A 372 -17.33 -15.52 -10.86
N ALA A 373 -17.91 -14.33 -10.93
CA ALA A 373 -17.73 -13.38 -12.03
C ALA A 373 -17.75 -11.95 -11.49
N VAL A 374 -17.19 -11.02 -12.26
CA VAL A 374 -17.01 -9.63 -11.85
C VAL A 374 -17.49 -8.67 -12.94
N ALA A 375 -17.93 -7.48 -12.53
CA ALA A 375 -18.39 -6.44 -13.43
C ALA A 375 -17.94 -5.04 -12.99
N VAL A 376 -17.54 -4.22 -13.96
CA VAL A 376 -17.04 -2.84 -13.76
C VAL A 376 -17.89 -1.83 -14.51
N GLY A 377 -17.91 -0.58 -14.02
CA GLY A 377 -18.70 0.51 -14.60
C GLY A 377 -20.21 0.40 -14.34
N LYS A 378 -20.62 -0.40 -13.34
CA LYS A 378 -22.02 -0.58 -12.94
C LYS A 378 -22.50 0.54 -12.02
N LEU A 379 -23.76 0.92 -12.18
CA LEU A 379 -24.50 1.80 -11.27
C LEU A 379 -25.62 1.05 -10.51
N TYR A 380 -26.05 -0.13 -11.00
CA TYR A 380 -27.18 -0.88 -10.42
C TYR A 380 -26.75 -2.26 -9.90
N ARG A 381 -27.30 -2.70 -8.76
CA ARG A 381 -26.90 -3.92 -8.04
C ARG A 381 -27.06 -5.20 -8.87
N GLU A 382 -28.07 -5.26 -9.75
CA GLU A 382 -28.35 -6.42 -10.60
C GLU A 382 -27.33 -6.61 -11.73
N TRP A 383 -26.94 -7.86 -11.98
CA TRP A 383 -26.01 -8.26 -13.06
C TRP A 383 -26.44 -7.75 -14.45
N ASN A 384 -27.72 -7.88 -14.80
CA ASN A 384 -28.30 -7.54 -16.11
C ASN A 384 -29.26 -6.35 -16.07
N HIS A 385 -28.99 -5.32 -15.26
CA HIS A 385 -29.83 -4.11 -15.26
C HIS A 385 -29.72 -3.35 -16.61
N PRO A 386 -30.82 -3.06 -17.34
CA PRO A 386 -30.78 -2.44 -18.67
C PRO A 386 -30.04 -1.09 -18.74
N ARG A 387 -30.24 -0.19 -17.76
CA ARG A 387 -29.53 1.10 -17.67
C ARG A 387 -27.99 1.01 -17.55
N ASP A 388 -27.42 -0.17 -17.31
CA ASP A 388 -25.97 -0.41 -17.29
C ASP A 388 -25.44 -1.03 -18.60
N GLU A 389 -26.29 -1.55 -19.49
CA GLU A 389 -25.91 -2.43 -20.60
C GLU A 389 -24.89 -1.83 -21.58
N LEU A 390 -25.02 -0.53 -21.90
CA LEU A 390 -24.10 0.20 -22.80
C LEU A 390 -22.76 0.59 -22.16
N TYR A 391 -22.56 0.30 -20.87
CA TYR A 391 -21.44 0.81 -20.07
C TYR A 391 -20.69 -0.30 -19.31
N VAL A 392 -21.41 -1.32 -18.86
CA VAL A 392 -20.85 -2.41 -18.06
C VAL A 392 -19.90 -3.26 -18.89
N GLN A 393 -18.76 -3.62 -18.30
CA GLN A 393 -17.95 -4.74 -18.78
C GLN A 393 -17.95 -5.85 -17.74
N LYS A 394 -18.06 -7.09 -18.20
CA LYS A 394 -18.19 -8.30 -17.39
C LYS A 394 -17.05 -9.24 -17.73
N SER A 395 -16.56 -9.97 -16.73
CA SER A 395 -15.51 -10.95 -16.91
C SER A 395 -15.69 -12.09 -15.91
N ASP A 396 -15.46 -13.32 -16.35
CA ASP A 396 -15.39 -14.48 -15.46
C ASP A 396 -14.09 -14.40 -14.63
N VAL A 397 -14.09 -14.96 -13.41
CA VAL A 397 -12.86 -15.09 -12.64
C VAL A 397 -11.97 -16.20 -13.23
N LYS A 398 -10.66 -15.92 -13.33
CA LYS A 398 -9.63 -16.86 -13.81
C LYS A 398 -8.81 -17.46 -12.67
N LYS A 399 -8.54 -16.67 -11.63
CA LYS A 399 -7.82 -17.10 -10.43
C LYS A 399 -8.15 -16.19 -9.24
N ILE A 400 -8.24 -16.77 -8.05
CA ILE A 400 -8.31 -16.05 -6.77
C ILE A 400 -7.03 -16.36 -5.99
N ILE A 401 -6.47 -15.36 -5.32
CA ILE A 401 -5.33 -15.54 -4.42
C ILE A 401 -5.61 -14.80 -3.11
N LEU A 402 -5.93 -15.57 -2.06
CA LEU A 402 -6.12 -15.05 -0.70
C LEU A 402 -4.75 -14.75 -0.06
N ALA A 403 -4.71 -13.82 0.89
CA ALA A 403 -3.49 -13.53 1.63
C ALA A 403 -3.05 -14.69 2.54
N ARG A 404 -1.74 -14.84 2.69
CA ARG A 404 -1.14 -15.97 3.42
C ARG A 404 -1.54 -15.90 4.90
N ARG A 405 -2.11 -17.00 5.41
CA ARG A 405 -2.70 -17.19 6.76
C ARG A 405 -4.11 -16.65 6.98
N PHE A 406 -4.84 -16.20 5.94
CA PHE A 406 -6.28 -16.00 6.10
C PHE A 406 -6.99 -17.34 6.40
N HIS A 407 -7.80 -17.37 7.47
CA HIS A 407 -8.62 -18.54 7.88
C HIS A 407 -10.03 -18.12 8.36
N GLY A 408 -10.58 -17.03 7.81
CA GLY A 408 -11.89 -16.53 8.20
C GLY A 408 -12.00 -16.21 9.69
N ILE A 409 -13.11 -16.62 10.31
CA ILE A 409 -13.41 -16.35 11.72
C ILE A 409 -12.42 -16.99 12.71
N GLU A 410 -11.73 -18.10 12.36
CA GLU A 410 -10.80 -18.79 13.28
C GLU A 410 -9.58 -17.93 13.67
N LEU A 411 -9.26 -16.92 12.86
CA LEU A 411 -8.22 -15.92 13.12
C LEU A 411 -8.79 -14.50 13.07
N ASN A 412 -10.06 -14.32 13.46
CA ASN A 412 -10.76 -13.04 13.55
C ASN A 412 -10.68 -12.20 12.25
N TYR A 413 -10.70 -12.86 11.09
CA TYR A 413 -10.49 -12.26 9.78
C TYR A 413 -9.15 -11.52 9.62
N GLN A 414 -8.08 -11.93 10.31
CA GLN A 414 -6.71 -11.46 10.04
C GLN A 414 -6.27 -11.87 8.63
N ASN A 415 -5.61 -10.96 7.91
CA ASN A 415 -5.19 -11.09 6.51
C ASN A 415 -6.37 -11.15 5.52
N ASP A 416 -7.46 -10.42 5.78
CA ASP A 416 -8.68 -10.44 4.96
C ASP A 416 -8.53 -9.62 3.66
N LEU A 417 -7.67 -10.10 2.75
CA LEU A 417 -7.44 -9.53 1.43
C LEU A 417 -7.25 -10.62 0.37
N ALA A 418 -7.88 -10.42 -0.78
CA ALA A 418 -7.79 -11.26 -1.96
C ALA A 418 -7.38 -10.46 -3.20
N VAL A 419 -6.51 -11.05 -4.01
CA VAL A 419 -6.21 -10.60 -5.38
C VAL A 419 -6.96 -11.50 -6.34
N ILE A 420 -7.74 -10.90 -7.24
CA ILE A 420 -8.56 -11.59 -8.23
C ILE A 420 -8.00 -11.30 -9.62
N ILE A 421 -7.75 -12.35 -10.38
CA ILE A 421 -7.36 -12.29 -11.79
C ILE A 421 -8.56 -12.72 -12.62
N VAL A 422 -8.93 -11.93 -13.62
CA VAL A 422 -10.07 -12.20 -14.51
C VAL A 422 -9.66 -12.95 -15.78
N LYS A 423 -10.61 -13.57 -16.49
CA LYS A 423 -10.36 -14.22 -17.80
C LYS A 423 -10.13 -13.18 -18.89
N ASP A 424 -11.06 -12.23 -19.03
CA ASP A 424 -11.10 -11.22 -20.08
C ASP A 424 -10.76 -9.82 -19.51
N PRO A 425 -9.63 -9.19 -19.91
CA PRO A 425 -9.21 -7.90 -19.35
C PRO A 425 -10.06 -6.71 -19.84
N PHE A 426 -10.59 -5.91 -18.92
CA PHE A 426 -11.46 -4.76 -19.19
C PHE A 426 -10.78 -3.63 -19.97
N ASP A 427 -11.46 -3.02 -20.93
CA ASP A 427 -11.01 -1.80 -21.61
C ASP A 427 -11.34 -0.56 -20.79
N TYR A 428 -10.36 0.29 -20.52
CA TYR A 428 -10.61 1.53 -19.79
C TYR A 428 -11.49 2.50 -20.58
N LYS A 429 -12.39 3.18 -19.84
CA LYS A 429 -13.36 4.19 -20.31
C LYS A 429 -13.33 5.37 -19.32
N PRO A 430 -14.05 6.49 -19.52
CA PRO A 430 -14.17 7.52 -18.49
C PRO A 430 -14.68 6.96 -17.15
N TYR A 431 -15.66 6.06 -17.21
CA TYR A 431 -16.32 5.41 -16.07
C TYR A 431 -15.75 4.00 -15.72
N ILE A 432 -14.63 3.58 -16.33
CA ILE A 432 -13.90 2.35 -15.98
C ILE A 432 -12.39 2.68 -15.98
N ARG A 433 -11.80 2.87 -14.80
CA ARG A 433 -10.39 3.26 -14.59
C ARG A 433 -9.86 2.58 -13.33
N PRO A 434 -8.58 2.21 -13.25
CA PRO A 434 -8.02 1.61 -12.04
C PRO A 434 -7.78 2.68 -10.97
N LEU A 435 -7.76 2.29 -9.69
CA LEU A 435 -7.09 3.05 -8.65
C LEU A 435 -5.58 3.07 -8.89
N CYS A 436 -4.91 4.10 -8.38
CA CYS A 436 -3.46 4.03 -8.22
C CYS A 436 -3.11 3.17 -6.99
N LEU A 437 -1.90 2.63 -6.99
CA LEU A 437 -1.27 1.97 -5.86
C LEU A 437 0.16 2.49 -5.76
N ASP A 438 0.59 2.71 -4.52
CA ASP A 438 1.95 3.01 -4.15
C ASP A 438 2.15 2.40 -2.76
N PHE A 439 3.35 1.87 -2.52
CA PHE A 439 3.72 1.20 -1.28
C PHE A 439 5.15 1.60 -0.89
N THR A 440 5.46 2.89 -1.00
CA THR A 440 6.63 3.53 -0.37
C THR A 440 6.24 4.01 1.03
N VAL A 441 7.18 3.99 1.98
CA VAL A 441 6.89 4.36 3.39
C VAL A 441 6.46 5.84 3.53
N PRO A 442 7.14 6.83 2.91
CA PRO A 442 6.72 8.24 3.06
C PRO A 442 5.31 8.49 2.53
N PHE A 443 4.91 7.77 1.47
CA PHE A 443 3.56 7.84 0.92
C PHE A 443 2.53 7.18 1.85
N TYR A 444 2.87 6.03 2.44
CA TYR A 444 2.04 5.31 3.40
C TYR A 444 1.76 6.09 4.69
N GLU A 445 2.73 6.84 5.19
CA GLU A 445 2.56 7.69 6.38
C GLU A 445 1.73 8.94 6.09
N ASN A 446 2.00 9.61 4.95
CA ASN A 446 1.28 10.83 4.57
C ASN A 446 -0.19 10.60 4.18
N GLN A 447 -0.63 9.35 3.98
CA GLN A 447 -2.03 9.02 3.65
C GLN A 447 -2.95 8.79 4.87
N ARG A 448 -2.40 8.77 6.09
CA ARG A 448 -3.06 8.27 7.32
C ARG A 448 -3.02 9.24 8.50
N ARG A 449 -3.18 10.54 8.25
CA ARG A 449 -3.38 11.49 9.36
C ARG A 449 -4.84 11.37 9.83
N HIS A 450 -5.05 11.48 11.13
CA HIS A 450 -6.40 11.39 11.72
C HIS A 450 -7.36 12.37 11.02
N GLY A 451 -8.44 11.85 10.45
CA GLY A 451 -9.44 12.64 9.73
C GLY A 451 -9.22 12.80 8.22
N ASP A 452 -8.10 12.31 7.64
CA ASP A 452 -7.92 12.27 6.18
C ASP A 452 -9.08 11.47 5.53
N LEU A 453 -9.78 12.06 4.56
CA LEU A 453 -10.99 11.48 3.97
C LEU A 453 -10.67 10.54 2.81
N GLY A 454 -11.10 9.28 2.93
CA GLY A 454 -11.13 8.33 1.82
C GLY A 454 -12.56 7.97 1.43
N ILE A 455 -12.78 7.78 0.14
CA ILE A 455 -14.07 7.49 -0.46
C ILE A 455 -14.27 5.98 -0.50
N VAL A 456 -15.40 5.50 0.04
CA VAL A 456 -15.86 4.11 -0.11
C VAL A 456 -17.11 4.09 -0.98
N ALA A 457 -17.27 3.05 -1.80
CA ALA A 457 -18.46 2.87 -2.62
C ALA A 457 -18.91 1.41 -2.71
N GLY A 458 -20.22 1.20 -2.66
CA GLY A 458 -20.83 -0.12 -2.67
C GLY A 458 -22.35 -0.11 -2.72
N PHE A 459 -22.94 -1.29 -2.50
CA PHE A 459 -24.36 -1.59 -2.68
C PHE A 459 -25.01 -2.13 -1.39
N GLY A 460 -24.41 -1.89 -0.23
CA GLY A 460 -24.85 -2.40 1.07
C GLY A 460 -26.11 -1.73 1.63
N LEU A 461 -26.37 -1.95 2.93
CA LEU A 461 -27.55 -1.41 3.61
C LEU A 461 -27.47 0.12 3.77
N THR A 462 -28.57 0.84 3.56
CA THR A 462 -28.68 2.28 3.87
C THR A 462 -29.75 2.54 4.92
N LYS A 463 -29.63 3.65 5.66
CA LYS A 463 -30.61 4.08 6.69
C LYS A 463 -32.05 4.13 6.16
N ASP A 464 -32.24 4.49 4.90
CA ASP A 464 -33.56 4.63 4.26
C ASP A 464 -34.18 3.28 3.86
N HIS A 465 -33.40 2.20 3.88
CA HIS A 465 -33.77 0.88 3.35
C HIS A 465 -33.79 -0.15 4.48
N LYS A 466 -34.93 -0.23 5.18
CA LYS A 466 -35.18 -1.05 6.38
C LYS A 466 -34.66 -2.50 6.27
N GLY A 467 -33.40 -2.73 6.63
CA GLY A 467 -32.73 -4.04 6.53
C GLY A 467 -32.47 -4.55 5.10
N SER A 468 -32.53 -3.71 4.06
CA SER A 468 -32.37 -4.15 2.66
C SER A 468 -31.24 -3.44 1.91
N GLU A 469 -30.54 -4.20 1.07
CA GLU A 469 -29.37 -3.77 0.28
C GLU A 469 -29.74 -2.71 -0.78
N SER A 470 -28.85 -1.75 -1.05
CA SER A 470 -29.17 -0.65 -1.97
C SER A 470 -29.16 -1.12 -3.44
N PRO A 471 -30.22 -0.85 -4.24
CA PRO A 471 -30.28 -1.24 -5.64
C PRO A 471 -29.39 -0.39 -6.55
N ILE A 472 -28.81 0.71 -6.04
CA ILE A 472 -27.98 1.69 -6.75
C ILE A 472 -26.67 1.88 -5.99
N LEU A 473 -25.56 2.08 -6.70
CA LEU A 473 -24.25 2.34 -6.09
C LEU A 473 -24.30 3.61 -5.24
N LYS A 474 -23.86 3.50 -3.99
CA LYS A 474 -23.73 4.59 -3.04
C LYS A 474 -22.26 4.95 -2.83
N VAL A 475 -22.03 6.22 -2.50
CA VAL A 475 -20.70 6.78 -2.21
C VAL A 475 -20.73 7.44 -0.83
N VAL A 476 -19.69 7.20 -0.03
CA VAL A 476 -19.53 7.78 1.31
C VAL A 476 -18.07 8.17 1.54
N ASP A 477 -17.86 9.40 1.99
CA ASP A 477 -16.58 9.85 2.51
C ASP A 477 -16.42 9.33 3.94
N MET A 478 -15.30 8.68 4.24
CA MET A 478 -15.00 8.13 5.56
C MET A 478 -13.63 8.62 6.04
N PRO A 479 -13.55 9.29 7.20
CA PRO A 479 -12.27 9.72 7.77
C PRO A 479 -11.49 8.51 8.25
N TYR A 480 -10.19 8.50 8.00
CA TYR A 480 -9.25 7.59 8.63
C TYR A 480 -9.23 7.79 10.16
N VAL A 481 -9.37 6.69 10.89
CA VAL A 481 -9.28 6.62 12.35
C VAL A 481 -8.04 5.77 12.73
N PRO A 482 -7.09 6.30 13.52
CA PRO A 482 -5.92 5.56 13.97
C PRO A 482 -6.27 4.27 14.72
N PHE A 483 -5.36 3.30 14.67
CA PHE A 483 -5.55 1.96 15.25
C PHE A 483 -5.91 1.99 16.75
N GLU A 484 -5.19 2.79 17.54
CA GLU A 484 -5.46 2.92 18.99
C GLU A 484 -6.85 3.48 19.29
N GLU A 485 -7.24 4.54 18.57
CA GLU A 485 -8.56 5.17 18.71
C GLU A 485 -9.67 4.24 18.23
N CYS A 486 -9.42 3.41 17.20
CA CYS A 486 -10.37 2.40 16.81
C CYS A 486 -10.55 1.32 17.88
N LEU A 487 -9.48 0.87 18.53
CA LEU A 487 -9.56 -0.08 19.65
C LEU A 487 -10.32 0.49 20.86
N ASP A 488 -10.15 1.78 21.17
CA ASP A 488 -10.88 2.45 22.26
C ASP A 488 -12.36 2.66 21.95
N LYS A 489 -12.70 3.01 20.69
CA LYS A 489 -14.08 3.25 20.24
C LYS A 489 -14.85 2.00 19.81
N THR A 490 -14.19 0.87 19.60
CA THR A 490 -14.83 -0.39 19.22
C THR A 490 -15.34 -1.12 20.48
N PRO A 491 -16.59 -1.63 20.50
CA PRO A 491 -17.07 -2.46 21.60
C PRO A 491 -16.13 -3.62 21.92
N ILE A 492 -15.97 -3.98 23.19
CA ILE A 492 -15.04 -5.04 23.64
C ILE A 492 -15.30 -6.36 22.91
N GLU A 493 -16.57 -6.67 22.65
CA GLU A 493 -17.04 -7.85 21.90
C GLU A 493 -16.64 -7.86 20.41
N ASN A 494 -16.18 -6.73 19.87
CA ASN A 494 -15.73 -6.59 18.48
C ASN A 494 -14.26 -6.15 18.34
N ALA A 495 -13.60 -5.76 19.43
CA ALA A 495 -12.20 -5.34 19.42
C ALA A 495 -11.25 -6.47 18.96
N GLU A 496 -11.66 -7.73 19.08
CA GLU A 496 -10.88 -8.89 18.64
C GLU A 496 -10.71 -8.99 17.11
N TYR A 497 -11.58 -8.34 16.32
CA TYR A 497 -11.51 -8.27 14.86
C TYR A 497 -10.66 -7.09 14.34
N ILE A 498 -10.21 -6.20 15.24
CA ILE A 498 -9.33 -5.07 14.94
C ILE A 498 -7.88 -5.56 15.07
N THR A 499 -7.50 -6.46 14.15
CA THR A 499 -6.18 -7.08 14.10
C THR A 499 -5.12 -6.13 13.52
N ASN A 500 -3.83 -6.42 13.70
CA ASN A 500 -2.72 -5.51 13.34
C ASN A 500 -2.52 -5.25 11.83
N ASP A 501 -3.22 -5.98 10.96
CA ASP A 501 -3.37 -5.73 9.53
C ASP A 501 -4.60 -4.85 9.21
N LYS A 502 -5.26 -4.25 10.22
CA LYS A 502 -6.43 -3.37 10.06
C LYS A 502 -6.11 -1.94 10.45
N PHE A 503 -6.80 -1.02 9.77
CA PHE A 503 -7.15 0.28 10.31
C PHE A 503 -8.68 0.43 10.29
N CYS A 504 -9.20 1.58 10.72
CA CYS A 504 -10.63 1.83 10.71
C CYS A 504 -10.98 3.16 10.03
N ALA A 505 -12.21 3.26 9.53
CA ALA A 505 -12.74 4.52 9.03
C ALA A 505 -14.22 4.69 9.37
N GLY A 506 -14.65 5.95 9.48
CA GLY A 506 -16.03 6.32 9.80
C GLY A 506 -16.14 7.32 10.95
N PHE A 507 -17.32 7.92 11.10
CA PHE A 507 -17.55 9.05 12.01
C PHE A 507 -18.16 8.67 13.38
N GLY A 508 -18.53 7.40 13.61
CA GLY A 508 -19.30 6.96 14.78
C GLY A 508 -20.73 7.53 14.90
N ASN A 509 -21.12 8.44 14.02
CA ASN A 509 -22.37 9.21 14.08
C ASN A 509 -23.55 8.58 13.30
N GLY A 510 -23.46 7.30 12.97
CA GLY A 510 -24.44 6.63 12.09
C GLY A 510 -23.99 6.56 10.62
N THR A 511 -22.72 6.80 10.32
CA THR A 511 -22.15 6.72 8.96
C THR A 511 -21.12 5.59 8.90
N SER A 512 -21.55 4.44 8.40
CA SER A 512 -20.81 3.17 8.41
C SER A 512 -21.07 2.41 7.11
N VAL A 513 -20.20 1.45 6.81
CA VAL A 513 -20.24 0.58 5.63
C VAL A 513 -20.71 -0.82 6.04
N CYS A 514 -21.44 -1.54 5.17
CA CYS A 514 -22.19 -2.72 5.61
C CYS A 514 -22.17 -3.90 4.62
N LYS A 515 -22.85 -4.99 4.99
CA LYS A 515 -23.03 -6.21 4.18
C LYS A 515 -23.44 -5.85 2.75
N GLY A 516 -22.64 -6.29 1.77
CA GLY A 516 -22.76 -5.93 0.36
C GLY A 516 -21.76 -4.88 -0.13
N ASP A 517 -21.03 -4.24 0.79
CA ASP A 517 -19.89 -3.35 0.51
C ASP A 517 -18.53 -4.01 0.78
N SER A 518 -18.51 -5.13 1.52
CA SER A 518 -17.33 -5.99 1.78
C SER A 518 -16.41 -6.11 0.57
N GLY A 519 -15.11 -5.95 0.75
CA GLY A 519 -14.14 -5.96 -0.34
C GLY A 519 -14.06 -4.68 -1.19
N GLY A 520 -14.98 -3.72 -1.00
CA GLY A 520 -14.86 -2.37 -1.57
C GLY A 520 -13.58 -1.66 -1.10
N GLY A 521 -13.03 -0.78 -1.91
CA GLY A 521 -11.84 0.00 -1.55
C GLY A 521 -12.16 1.25 -0.74
N TRP A 522 -11.33 1.54 0.25
CA TRP A 522 -11.17 2.89 0.80
C TRP A 522 -10.15 3.63 -0.07
N ALA A 523 -10.66 4.58 -0.87
CA ALA A 523 -9.91 5.29 -1.89
C ALA A 523 -9.73 6.77 -1.50
N TYR A 524 -8.55 7.15 -1.04
CA TYR A 524 -8.24 8.52 -0.61
C TYR A 524 -7.52 9.29 -1.73
N GLY A 525 -7.65 10.61 -1.73
CA GLY A 525 -7.19 11.47 -2.83
C GLY A 525 -5.95 12.29 -2.50
N ILE A 526 -4.85 12.07 -3.23
CA ILE A 526 -3.65 12.92 -3.20
C ILE A 526 -3.56 13.77 -4.47
N VAL A 527 -3.06 14.98 -4.31
CA VAL A 527 -2.97 16.01 -5.35
C VAL A 527 -1.57 15.92 -6.00
N ILE A 528 -1.43 15.20 -7.13
CA ILE A 528 -0.17 15.01 -7.90
C ILE A 528 -0.29 15.60 -9.33
N ASP A 529 0.61 16.52 -9.69
CA ASP A 529 0.71 17.33 -10.92
C ASP A 529 -0.61 17.79 -11.56
N GLY A 530 -1.05 19.00 -11.23
CA GLY A 530 -2.32 19.59 -11.71
C GLY A 530 -3.61 18.88 -11.23
N THR A 531 -3.49 17.65 -10.71
CA THR A 531 -4.54 16.63 -10.76
C THR A 531 -4.80 16.02 -9.38
N LEU A 532 -6.07 15.75 -9.04
CA LEU A 532 -6.44 14.90 -7.90
C LEU A 532 -6.43 13.42 -8.33
N ARG A 533 -5.75 12.57 -7.56
CA ARG A 533 -5.56 11.15 -7.86
C ARG A 533 -5.89 10.30 -6.65
N TYR A 534 -6.71 9.30 -6.86
CA TYR A 534 -7.16 8.37 -5.84
C TYR A 534 -6.33 7.09 -5.82
N PHE A 535 -5.98 6.68 -4.61
CA PHE A 535 -5.15 5.52 -4.33
C PHE A 535 -5.89 4.56 -3.38
N LEU A 536 -5.64 3.26 -3.53
CA LEU A 536 -6.28 2.24 -2.69
C LEU A 536 -5.52 2.10 -1.36
N GLY A 537 -6.05 2.69 -0.29
CA GLY A 537 -5.42 2.67 1.05
C GLY A 537 -5.86 1.51 1.95
N GLY A 538 -7.02 0.91 1.66
CA GLY A 538 -7.56 -0.23 2.41
C GLY A 538 -8.75 -0.91 1.74
N VAL A 539 -9.18 -2.04 2.28
CA VAL A 539 -10.28 -2.89 1.77
C VAL A 539 -11.30 -3.13 2.89
N VAL A 540 -12.59 -2.88 2.64
CA VAL A 540 -13.68 -3.13 3.61
C VAL A 540 -13.64 -4.59 4.09
N SER A 541 -13.41 -4.80 5.39
CA SER A 541 -13.30 -6.13 6.01
C SER A 541 -14.51 -6.44 6.89
N THR A 542 -14.50 -5.97 8.14
CA THR A 542 -15.58 -6.25 9.11
C THR A 542 -16.22 -4.97 9.64
N SER A 543 -17.54 -4.97 9.78
CA SER A 543 -18.28 -3.96 10.56
C SER A 543 -18.95 -4.65 11.75
N PRO A 544 -18.88 -4.08 12.97
CA PRO A 544 -19.59 -4.60 14.14
C PRO A 544 -21.09 -4.79 13.88
N PHE A 545 -21.68 -5.84 14.46
CA PHE A 545 -23.12 -6.12 14.33
C PHE A 545 -23.97 -5.23 15.23
N SER A 546 -25.23 -5.02 14.85
CA SER A 546 -26.27 -4.47 15.73
C SER A 546 -26.59 -5.44 16.88
N TYR A 547 -27.09 -4.93 18.01
CA TYR A 547 -27.55 -5.74 19.16
C TYR A 547 -28.67 -6.75 18.82
N ASP A 548 -29.32 -6.65 17.65
CA ASP A 548 -30.28 -7.62 17.14
C ASP A 548 -29.67 -8.73 16.26
N GLY A 549 -28.35 -8.70 16.03
CA GLY A 549 -27.61 -9.67 15.21
C GLY A 549 -27.96 -9.69 13.72
N SER A 550 -28.85 -8.81 13.25
CA SER A 550 -29.43 -8.87 11.90
C SER A 550 -28.74 -7.97 10.88
N GLN A 551 -28.10 -6.88 11.34
CA GLN A 551 -27.61 -5.77 10.54
C GLN A 551 -26.23 -5.30 11.05
N CYS A 552 -25.60 -4.37 10.33
CA CYS A 552 -24.38 -3.72 10.82
C CYS A 552 -24.76 -2.58 11.77
N ASN A 553 -23.97 -2.38 12.83
CA ASN A 553 -24.09 -1.24 13.70
C ASN A 553 -23.61 0.01 12.96
N ILE A 554 -24.56 0.79 12.41
CA ILE A 554 -24.26 2.00 11.65
C ILE A 554 -23.54 3.09 12.45
N TYR A 555 -23.53 2.99 13.79
CA TYR A 555 -22.83 3.90 14.71
C TYR A 555 -21.43 3.40 15.10
N ALA A 556 -21.03 2.21 14.68
CA ALA A 556 -19.67 1.70 14.87
C ALA A 556 -18.74 2.11 13.71
N LEU A 557 -17.43 2.07 13.99
CA LEU A 557 -16.39 2.17 12.97
C LEU A 557 -16.36 0.89 12.12
N THR A 558 -16.06 1.02 10.83
CA THR A 558 -15.79 -0.13 9.95
C THR A 558 -14.28 -0.40 9.94
N SER A 559 -13.88 -1.68 10.00
CA SER A 559 -12.49 -2.09 9.83
C SER A 559 -12.15 -2.29 8.35
N PHE A 560 -10.92 -1.92 8.00
CA PHE A 560 -10.38 -2.01 6.65
C PHE A 560 -9.07 -2.77 6.69
N THR A 561 -8.94 -3.83 5.89
CA THR A 561 -7.68 -4.54 5.70
C THR A 561 -6.67 -3.64 5.00
N ASP A 562 -5.48 -3.57 5.57
CA ASP A 562 -4.40 -2.72 5.13
C ASP A 562 -3.76 -3.25 3.83
N VAL A 563 -3.89 -2.45 2.78
CA VAL A 563 -3.38 -2.73 1.43
C VAL A 563 -1.85 -2.64 1.37
N PHE A 564 -1.22 -1.84 2.24
CA PHE A 564 0.24 -1.76 2.36
C PHE A 564 0.82 -2.96 3.11
N TYR A 565 0.17 -3.41 4.18
CA TYR A 565 0.54 -4.64 4.91
C TYR A 565 0.56 -5.87 3.99
N HIS A 566 -0.32 -5.91 3.00
CA HIS A 566 -0.36 -6.94 1.95
C HIS A 566 0.36 -6.57 0.64
N SER A 567 1.16 -5.50 0.61
CA SER A 567 1.88 -5.09 -0.59
C SER A 567 2.76 -6.19 -1.24
N PRO A 568 3.40 -7.14 -0.51
CA PRO A 568 4.15 -8.22 -1.17
C PRO A 568 3.26 -9.20 -1.96
N LEU A 569 2.01 -9.41 -1.53
CA LEU A 569 1.03 -10.20 -2.25
C LEU A 569 0.57 -9.45 -3.51
N ILE A 570 0.23 -8.17 -3.37
CA ILE A 570 -0.33 -7.38 -4.46
C ILE A 570 0.73 -7.13 -5.54
N ARG A 571 1.94 -6.69 -5.15
CA ARG A 571 3.07 -6.45 -6.08
C ARG A 571 3.37 -7.68 -6.96
N ARG A 572 3.24 -8.91 -6.43
CA ARG A 572 3.48 -10.18 -7.15
C ARG A 572 2.57 -10.40 -8.36
N TYR A 573 1.35 -9.88 -8.36
CA TYR A 573 0.35 -10.10 -9.41
C TYR A 573 -0.08 -8.83 -10.15
N TRP A 574 0.07 -7.67 -9.51
CA TRP A 574 -0.17 -6.37 -10.12
C TRP A 574 0.96 -5.98 -11.08
N MET A 575 2.21 -6.16 -10.63
CA MET A 575 3.49 -5.72 -11.24
C MET A 575 3.54 -4.21 -11.60
N PRO A 576 4.51 -3.44 -11.04
CA PRO A 576 4.49 -1.97 -11.08
C PRO A 576 4.74 -1.35 -12.46
#